data_AF-A0AAD1AF67-F1
#
_entry.id   AF-A0AAD1AF67-F1
#
_cell.length_a   1.000
_cell.length_b   1.000
_cell.length_c   1.000
_cell.angle_alpha   90.00
_cell.angle_beta   90.00
_cell.angle_gamma   90.00
#
_symmetry.space_group_name_H-M   'P 1'
#
loop_
_entity.id
_entity.type
_entity.pdbx_description
1 polymer ?
#
loop_
_entity_poly.entity_id
_entity_poly.type
_entity_poly.pdbx_seq_one_letter_code
_entity_poly.pdbx_strand_id
1 'polypeptide(L)'
;MTSAAPDGGDQLAGILGLLMLPVSLTDWRRHSWTAVQSDRGLGSRVYLADVGVALAKLQVAVVYLVACLGKLESSEWVNGTALFYWVRNNVFGAPWIFRTTAEWVTSQPPLVAALSWGTLVLEFSLAISVFLPVSFRLRVLLPTALVFHLGIWLVLGVSSFAFVMFAALLILVVPIGWSSSRPRTTHQRVHKAEEIPA
;
A
#
# COMPACT_ATOMS: atom_id res chain seq x y z
N MET A 1 5.73 -17.04 -18.04
CA MET A 1 4.31 -17.42 -18.17
C MET A 1 3.51 -16.15 -18.02
N THR A 2 3.07 -15.53 -19.12
CA THR A 2 2.17 -14.37 -19.07
C THR A 2 0.74 -14.92 -19.04
N SER A 3 0.03 -14.75 -17.94
CA SER A 3 -1.36 -15.16 -17.81
C SER A 3 -2.24 -14.36 -18.78
N ALA A 4 -3.09 -15.04 -19.54
CA ALA A 4 -3.97 -14.47 -20.56
C ALA A 4 -5.29 -13.89 -19.99
N ALA A 5 -5.42 -13.77 -18.67
CA ALA A 5 -6.52 -13.03 -18.05
C ALA A 5 -6.15 -11.54 -18.01
N PRO A 6 -7.09 -10.59 -18.25
CA PRO A 6 -6.85 -9.18 -17.99
C PRO A 6 -6.37 -9.05 -16.54
N ASP A 7 -5.09 -8.71 -16.36
CA ASP A 7 -4.50 -8.72 -15.04
C ASP A 7 -5.05 -7.51 -14.26
N GLY A 8 -5.73 -7.78 -13.15
CA GLY A 8 -6.21 -6.72 -12.26
C GLY A 8 -5.07 -5.81 -11.78
N GLY A 9 -3.83 -6.32 -11.74
CA GLY A 9 -2.63 -5.54 -11.49
C GLY A 9 -2.38 -4.47 -12.57
N ASP A 10 -2.45 -4.83 -13.85
CA ASP A 10 -2.18 -3.90 -14.95
C ASP A 10 -3.23 -2.78 -15.03
N GLN A 11 -4.50 -3.12 -14.83
CA GLN A 11 -5.57 -2.14 -14.79
C GLN A 11 -5.39 -1.16 -13.62
N LEU A 12 -5.07 -1.68 -12.43
CA LEU A 12 -4.81 -0.84 -11.26
C LEU A 12 -3.57 0.04 -11.46
N ALA A 13 -2.51 -0.50 -12.05
CA ALA A 13 -1.31 0.26 -12.38
C ALA A 13 -1.61 1.43 -13.32
N GLY A 14 -2.42 1.20 -14.36
CA GLY A 14 -2.87 2.24 -15.29
C GLY A 14 -3.66 3.34 -14.59
N ILE A 15 -4.61 2.98 -13.72
CA ILE A 15 -5.41 3.93 -12.95
C ILE A 15 -4.53 4.73 -11.98
N LEU A 16 -3.67 4.07 -11.21
CA LEU A 16 -2.78 4.75 -10.28
C LEU A 16 -1.78 5.64 -11.00
N GLY A 17 -1.25 5.21 -12.15
CA GLY A 17 -0.40 6.03 -13.01
C GLY A 17 -1.10 7.30 -13.47
N LEU A 18 -2.35 7.19 -13.92
CA LEU A 18 -3.19 8.34 -14.29
C LEU A 18 -3.41 9.29 -13.11
N LEU A 19 -3.75 8.77 -11.93
CA LEU A 19 -3.99 9.55 -10.72
C LEU A 19 -2.72 10.19 -10.15
N MET A 20 -1.54 9.65 -10.48
CA MET A 20 -0.24 10.22 -10.11
C MET A 20 0.27 11.28 -11.10
N LEU A 21 -0.32 11.43 -12.30
CA LEU A 21 0.09 12.45 -13.26
C LEU A 21 0.09 13.88 -12.66
N PRO A 22 -0.92 14.33 -11.89
CA PRO A 22 -0.89 15.65 -11.28
C PRO A 22 0.30 15.86 -10.34
N VAL A 23 0.72 14.81 -9.63
CA VAL A 23 1.91 14.84 -8.75
C VAL A 23 3.18 14.96 -9.58
N SER A 24 3.31 14.18 -10.65
CA SER A 24 4.48 14.23 -11.53
C SER A 24 4.59 15.53 -12.32
N LEU A 25 3.46 16.10 -12.76
CA LEU A 25 3.43 17.36 -13.51
C LEU A 25 3.69 18.59 -12.64
N THR A 26 3.53 18.48 -11.32
CA THR A 26 3.78 19.57 -10.37
C THR A 26 5.16 19.48 -9.73
N ASP A 27 5.85 18.34 -9.86
CA ASP A 27 7.20 18.13 -9.34
C ASP A 27 8.29 18.54 -10.36
N TRP A 28 8.94 19.69 -10.11
CA TRP A 28 10.02 20.21 -10.98
C TRP A 28 11.42 19.75 -10.57
N ARG A 29 11.52 18.87 -9.57
CA ARG A 29 12.81 18.34 -9.13
C ARG A 29 13.38 17.46 -10.23
N ARG A 30 14.62 17.74 -10.63
CA ARG A 30 15.33 16.89 -11.61
C ARG A 30 15.59 15.48 -11.06
N HIS A 31 15.79 15.38 -9.76
CA HIS A 31 15.98 14.13 -9.05
C HIS A 31 15.34 14.18 -7.67
N SER A 32 14.87 13.04 -7.20
CA SER A 32 14.23 12.84 -5.88
C SER A 32 15.15 13.20 -4.71
N TRP A 33 16.46 13.33 -4.95
CA TRP A 33 17.50 13.67 -3.98
C TRP A 33 17.68 15.19 -3.79
N THR A 34 17.05 16.02 -4.63
CA THR A 34 17.15 17.49 -4.53
C THR A 34 16.02 18.05 -3.66
N ALA A 35 16.38 18.78 -2.60
CA ALA A 35 15.41 19.38 -1.67
C ALA A 35 14.85 20.73 -2.15
N VAL A 36 15.49 21.34 -3.17
CA VAL A 36 15.15 22.69 -3.63
C VAL A 36 14.05 22.62 -4.70
N GLN A 37 12.88 23.16 -4.38
CA GLN A 37 11.82 23.44 -5.35
C GLN A 37 11.75 24.94 -5.66
N SER A 38 11.24 25.28 -6.84
CA SER A 38 11.05 26.67 -7.29
C SER A 38 9.83 27.30 -6.64
N ASP A 39 9.96 28.55 -6.19
CA ASP A 39 8.87 29.29 -5.52
C ASP A 39 7.67 29.67 -6.41
N ARG A 40 7.73 29.42 -7.72
CA ARG A 40 6.72 29.86 -8.68
C ARG A 40 5.46 28.99 -8.60
N GLY A 41 4.33 29.59 -8.20
CA GLY A 41 3.02 28.93 -8.22
C GLY A 41 2.89 27.79 -7.21
N LEU A 42 3.61 27.83 -6.08
CA LEU A 42 3.61 26.76 -5.08
C LEU A 42 2.21 26.37 -4.63
N GLY A 43 1.33 27.34 -4.33
CA GLY A 43 0.02 27.06 -3.74
C GLY A 43 -0.88 26.18 -4.61
N SER A 44 -1.07 26.55 -5.88
CA SER A 44 -1.93 25.79 -6.80
C SER A 44 -1.30 24.44 -7.20
N ARG A 45 0.03 24.37 -7.28
CA ARG A 45 0.76 23.13 -7.58
C ARG A 45 0.67 22.12 -6.44
N VAL A 46 0.89 22.56 -5.21
CA VAL A 46 0.75 21.70 -4.02
C VAL A 46 -0.69 21.20 -3.89
N TYR A 47 -1.67 22.07 -4.08
CA TYR A 47 -3.08 21.66 -4.05
C TYR A 47 -3.40 20.60 -5.10
N LEU A 48 -2.93 20.78 -6.34
CA LEU A 48 -3.15 19.81 -7.42
C LEU A 48 -2.47 18.46 -7.14
N ALA A 49 -1.26 18.47 -6.57
CA ALA A 49 -0.57 17.26 -6.13
C ALA A 49 -1.32 16.55 -5.00
N ASP A 50 -1.77 17.29 -3.99
CA ASP A 50 -2.50 16.76 -2.83
C ASP A 50 -3.83 16.12 -3.26
N VAL A 51 -4.55 16.74 -4.20
CA VAL A 51 -5.76 16.16 -4.79
C VAL A 51 -5.45 14.86 -5.51
N GLY A 52 -4.38 14.82 -6.33
CA GLY A 52 -3.95 13.59 -7.01
C GLY A 52 -3.64 12.45 -6.04
N VAL A 53 -2.89 12.72 -4.97
CA VAL A 53 -2.60 11.74 -3.92
C VAL A 53 -3.87 11.31 -3.18
N ALA A 54 -4.77 12.25 -2.85
CA ALA A 54 -6.03 11.94 -2.16
C ALA A 54 -6.92 11.02 -3.00
N LEU A 55 -7.04 11.28 -4.31
CA LEU A 55 -7.79 10.42 -5.22
C LEU A 55 -7.17 9.03 -5.36
N ALA A 56 -5.83 8.95 -5.44
CA ALA A 56 -5.15 7.65 -5.48
C ALA A 56 -5.35 6.87 -4.17
N LYS A 57 -5.28 7.51 -3.00
CA LYS A 57 -5.60 6.89 -1.72
C LYS A 57 -7.03 6.35 -1.69
N LEU A 58 -8.00 7.15 -2.15
CA LEU A 58 -9.40 6.74 -2.23
C LEU A 58 -9.57 5.55 -3.17
N GLN A 59 -8.92 5.57 -4.34
CA GLN A 59 -8.96 4.46 -5.29
C GLN A 59 -8.46 3.15 -4.65
N VAL A 60 -7.34 3.18 -3.95
CA VAL A 60 -6.80 1.97 -3.28
C VAL A 60 -7.72 1.52 -2.14
N ALA A 61 -8.28 2.45 -1.37
CA ALA A 61 -9.26 2.13 -0.33
C ALA A 61 -10.50 1.42 -0.90
N VAL A 62 -11.02 1.90 -2.04
CA VAL A 62 -12.14 1.27 -2.76
C VAL A 62 -11.77 -0.12 -3.26
N VAL A 63 -10.56 -0.32 -3.80
CA VAL A 63 -10.09 -1.65 -4.23
C VAL A 63 -10.16 -2.65 -3.07
N TYR A 64 -9.66 -2.27 -1.89
CA TYR A 64 -9.73 -3.14 -0.71
C TYR A 64 -11.15 -3.36 -0.20
N LEU A 65 -12.01 -2.34 -0.26
CA LEU A 65 -13.41 -2.47 0.15
C LEU A 65 -14.16 -3.45 -0.75
N VAL A 66 -14.06 -3.26 -2.07
CA VAL A 66 -14.71 -4.13 -3.06
C VAL A 66 -14.16 -5.55 -2.97
N ALA A 67 -12.85 -5.72 -2.76
CA ALA A 67 -12.25 -7.03 -2.55
C ALA A 67 -12.79 -7.75 -1.31
N CYS A 68 -13.01 -7.03 -0.21
CA CYS A 68 -13.58 -7.57 1.02
C CYS A 68 -15.06 -7.94 0.85
N LEU A 69 -15.87 -7.02 0.32
CA LEU A 69 -17.30 -7.23 0.10
C LEU A 69 -17.55 -8.38 -0.89
N GLY A 70 -16.81 -8.43 -2.01
CA GLY A 70 -16.93 -9.52 -2.97
C GLY A 70 -16.55 -10.88 -2.40
N LYS A 71 -15.65 -10.94 -1.41
CA LYS A 71 -15.38 -12.20 -0.69
C LYS A 71 -16.52 -12.58 0.25
N LEU A 72 -17.14 -11.62 0.93
CA LEU A 72 -18.28 -11.86 1.81
C LEU A 72 -19.52 -12.41 1.08
N GLU A 73 -19.61 -12.23 -0.24
CA GLU A 73 -20.66 -12.85 -1.08
C GLU A 73 -20.45 -14.36 -1.29
N SER A 74 -19.23 -14.88 -1.07
CA SER A 74 -18.91 -16.30 -1.23
C SER A 74 -19.03 -17.06 0.09
N SER A 75 -19.71 -18.21 0.04
CA SER A 75 -19.96 -19.07 1.19
C SER A 75 -18.66 -19.56 1.86
N GLU A 76 -17.60 -19.77 1.07
CA GLU A 76 -16.32 -20.28 1.51
C GLU A 76 -15.57 -19.28 2.39
N TRP A 77 -15.68 -17.98 2.10
CA TRP A 77 -15.08 -16.94 2.93
C TRP A 77 -15.87 -16.73 4.22
N VAL A 78 -17.21 -16.74 4.13
CA VAL A 78 -18.10 -16.61 5.29
C VAL A 78 -17.87 -17.76 6.27
N ASN A 79 -17.79 -19.00 5.76
CA ASN A 79 -17.57 -20.20 6.57
C ASN A 79 -16.10 -20.39 6.99
N GLY A 80 -15.19 -19.51 6.57
CA GLY A 80 -13.77 -19.57 6.96
C GLY A 80 -12.97 -20.69 6.28
N THR A 81 -13.46 -21.27 5.19
CA THR A 81 -12.83 -22.38 4.48
C THR A 81 -12.10 -21.96 3.20
N ALA A 82 -12.21 -20.70 2.79
CA ALA A 82 -11.71 -20.20 1.50
C ALA A 82 -10.24 -20.55 1.23
N LEU A 83 -9.34 -20.38 2.19
CA LEU A 83 -7.92 -20.67 1.96
C LEU A 83 -7.64 -22.14 1.66
N PHE A 84 -8.43 -23.08 2.16
CA PHE A 84 -8.28 -24.49 1.80
C PHE A 84 -8.47 -24.70 0.29
N TYR A 85 -9.46 -24.04 -0.30
CA TYR A 85 -9.79 -24.16 -1.71
C TYR A 85 -8.80 -23.41 -2.61
N TRP A 86 -8.45 -22.18 -2.26
CA TRP A 86 -7.54 -21.35 -3.08
C TRP A 86 -6.14 -21.94 -3.18
N VAL A 87 -5.59 -22.39 -2.05
CA VAL A 87 -4.23 -22.94 -1.99
C VAL A 87 -4.10 -24.27 -2.75
N ARG A 88 -5.20 -25.02 -2.83
CA ARG A 88 -5.27 -26.33 -3.51
C ARG A 88 -5.84 -26.24 -4.93
N ASN A 89 -6.07 -25.03 -5.43
CA ASN A 89 -6.60 -24.84 -6.77
C ASN A 89 -5.59 -25.31 -7.84
N ASN A 90 -6.03 -25.97 -8.89
CA ASN A 90 -5.13 -26.50 -9.93
C ASN A 90 -4.53 -25.40 -10.84
N VAL A 91 -5.08 -24.19 -10.83
CA VAL A 91 -4.67 -23.07 -11.69
C VAL A 91 -3.80 -22.07 -10.90
N PHE A 92 -4.18 -21.76 -9.66
CA PHE A 92 -3.51 -20.75 -8.82
C PHE A 92 -2.93 -21.34 -7.52
N GLY A 93 -2.83 -22.66 -7.39
CA GLY A 93 -2.36 -23.30 -6.15
C GLY A 93 -0.86 -23.13 -5.90
N ALA A 94 -0.44 -23.52 -4.69
CA ALA A 94 0.94 -23.39 -4.24
C ALA A 94 1.95 -24.04 -5.20
N PRO A 95 3.04 -23.35 -5.58
CA PRO A 95 4.13 -23.97 -6.34
C PRO A 95 4.76 -25.12 -5.55
N TRP A 96 5.45 -26.03 -6.25
CA TRP A 96 6.05 -27.22 -5.63
C TRP A 96 6.95 -26.90 -4.42
N ILE A 97 7.67 -25.77 -4.44
CA ILE A 97 8.52 -25.29 -3.33
C ILE A 97 7.69 -25.01 -2.06
N PHE A 98 6.49 -24.46 -2.20
CA PHE A 98 5.64 -24.06 -1.08
C PHE A 98 4.54 -25.06 -0.77
N ARG A 99 4.38 -26.10 -1.61
CA ARG A 99 3.30 -27.08 -1.51
C ARG A 99 3.25 -27.78 -0.15
N THR A 100 4.37 -28.26 0.39
CA THR A 100 4.39 -28.95 1.69
C THR A 100 3.92 -28.04 2.83
N THR A 101 4.38 -26.79 2.86
CA THR A 101 3.97 -25.81 3.87
C THR A 101 2.49 -25.44 3.71
N ALA A 102 2.04 -25.23 2.47
CA ALA A 102 0.65 -24.96 2.12
C ALA A 102 -0.28 -26.10 2.52
N GLU A 103 0.10 -27.35 2.26
CA GLU A 103 -0.66 -28.55 2.65
C GLU A 103 -0.72 -28.69 4.17
N TRP A 104 0.39 -28.43 4.87
CA TRP A 104 0.43 -28.43 6.33
C TRP A 104 -0.49 -27.36 6.92
N VAL A 105 -0.42 -26.11 6.44
CA VAL A 105 -1.30 -25.02 6.88
C VAL A 105 -2.77 -25.37 6.64
N THR A 106 -3.09 -25.90 5.46
CA THR A 106 -4.47 -26.25 5.09
C THR A 106 -4.98 -27.53 5.78
N SER A 107 -4.10 -28.31 6.40
CA SER A 107 -4.50 -29.48 7.21
C SER A 107 -5.04 -29.10 8.60
N GLN A 108 -4.89 -27.84 9.03
CA GLN A 108 -5.28 -27.35 10.34
C GLN A 108 -6.52 -26.43 10.24
N PRO A 109 -7.74 -26.92 10.53
CA PRO A 109 -8.97 -26.13 10.36
C PRO A 109 -8.98 -24.78 11.09
N PRO A 110 -8.50 -24.67 12.35
CA PRO A 110 -8.45 -23.37 13.03
C PRO A 110 -7.55 -22.35 12.33
N LEU A 111 -6.45 -22.81 11.73
CA LEU A 111 -5.52 -21.94 11.02
C LEU A 111 -6.13 -21.46 9.69
N VAL A 112 -6.82 -22.35 8.96
CA VAL A 112 -7.55 -21.99 7.74
C VAL A 112 -8.63 -20.94 8.02
N ALA A 113 -9.41 -21.13 9.08
CA ALA A 113 -10.42 -20.16 9.51
C ALA A 113 -9.80 -18.81 9.90
N ALA A 114 -8.75 -18.83 10.73
CA ALA A 114 -8.05 -17.64 11.16
C ALA A 114 -7.46 -16.83 9.99
N LEU A 115 -6.87 -17.50 9.00
CA LEU A 115 -6.31 -16.83 7.82
C LEU A 115 -7.41 -16.32 6.86
N SER A 116 -8.51 -17.07 6.70
CA SER A 116 -9.63 -16.67 5.85
C SER A 116 -10.31 -15.42 6.39
N TRP A 117 -10.69 -15.41 7.67
CA TRP A 117 -11.27 -14.21 8.29
C TRP A 117 -10.23 -13.11 8.53
N GLY A 118 -8.98 -13.47 8.84
CA GLY A 118 -7.89 -12.51 8.96
C GLY A 118 -7.66 -11.72 7.68
N THR A 119 -7.84 -12.35 6.51
CA THR A 119 -7.82 -11.66 5.21
C THR A 119 -8.92 -10.61 5.13
N LEU A 120 -10.16 -10.95 5.47
CA LEU A 120 -11.29 -10.01 5.45
C LEU A 120 -11.08 -8.83 6.41
N VAL A 121 -10.61 -9.11 7.63
CA VAL A 121 -10.30 -8.08 8.64
C VAL A 121 -9.21 -7.15 8.13
N LEU A 122 -8.16 -7.68 7.51
CA LEU A 122 -7.07 -6.89 6.95
C LEU A 122 -7.57 -6.00 5.80
N GLU A 123 -8.30 -6.56 4.83
CA GLU A 123 -8.84 -5.82 3.69
C GLU A 123 -9.78 -4.71 4.14
N PHE A 124 -10.69 -5.00 5.07
CA PHE A 124 -11.57 -3.98 5.65
C PHE A 124 -10.78 -2.89 6.38
N SER A 125 -9.78 -3.29 7.19
CA SER A 125 -8.91 -2.34 7.91
C SER A 125 -8.12 -1.43 6.97
N LEU A 126 -7.69 -1.95 5.81
CA LEU A 126 -7.04 -1.16 4.76
C LEU A 126 -8.02 -0.21 4.08
N ALA A 127 -9.25 -0.66 3.78
CA ALA A 127 -10.30 0.19 3.21
C ALA A 127 -10.59 1.42 4.09
N ILE A 128 -10.65 1.24 5.42
CA ILE A 128 -10.89 2.34 6.36
C ILE A 128 -9.61 2.99 6.89
N SER A 129 -8.44 2.63 6.37
CA SER A 129 -7.15 3.05 6.94
C SER A 129 -6.96 4.56 6.97
N VAL A 130 -7.62 5.34 6.12
CA VAL A 130 -7.55 6.81 6.16
C VAL A 130 -7.99 7.36 7.53
N PHE A 131 -8.93 6.67 8.20
CA PHE A 131 -9.47 7.06 9.50
C PHE A 131 -8.66 6.51 10.69
N LEU A 132 -7.67 5.65 10.45
CA LEU A 132 -6.90 5.00 11.51
C LEU A 132 -5.66 5.81 11.93
N PRO A 133 -5.19 5.68 13.19
CA PRO A 133 -4.02 6.38 13.68
C PRO A 133 -2.77 6.07 12.85
N VAL A 134 -2.01 7.11 12.48
CA VAL A 134 -0.79 6.99 11.65
C VAL A 134 0.18 5.93 12.18
N SER A 135 0.37 5.86 13.51
CA SER A 135 1.23 4.88 14.16
C SER A 135 0.77 3.45 13.92
N PHE A 136 -0.54 3.19 14.01
CA PHE A 136 -1.12 1.89 13.73
C PHE A 136 -0.96 1.50 12.26
N ARG A 137 -1.21 2.46 11.34
CA ARG A 137 -1.06 2.21 9.91
C ARG A 137 0.35 1.77 9.55
N LEU A 138 1.36 2.48 10.06
CA LEU A 138 2.75 2.22 9.68
C LEU A 138 3.38 1.05 10.44
N ARG A 139 3.02 0.83 11.70
CA ARG A 139 3.63 -0.22 12.53
C ARG A 139 2.90 -1.56 12.44
N VAL A 140 1.63 -1.56 12.05
CA VAL A 140 0.80 -2.77 12.02
C VAL A 140 0.29 -3.02 10.60
N LEU A 141 -0.53 -2.12 10.04
CA LEU A 141 -1.18 -2.41 8.75
C LEU A 141 -0.20 -2.59 7.59
N LEU A 142 0.76 -1.68 7.45
CA LEU A 142 1.73 -1.74 6.36
C LEU A 142 2.54 -3.05 6.36
N PRO A 143 3.24 -3.45 7.44
CA PRO A 143 3.99 -4.71 7.42
C PRO A 143 3.07 -5.92 7.27
N THR A 144 1.90 -5.96 7.92
CA THR A 144 0.95 -7.08 7.76
C THR A 144 0.45 -7.20 6.32
N ALA A 145 0.13 -6.09 5.67
CA ALA A 145 -0.36 -6.08 4.30
C ALA A 145 0.72 -6.39 3.26
N LEU A 146 1.97 -5.96 3.51
CA LEU A 146 3.12 -6.35 2.67
C LEU A 146 3.37 -7.86 2.76
N VAL A 147 3.35 -8.44 3.97
CA VAL A 147 3.48 -9.89 4.17
C VAL A 147 2.33 -10.65 3.50
N PHE A 148 1.10 -10.13 3.60
CA PHE A 148 -0.06 -10.71 2.94
C PHE A 148 0.10 -10.78 1.41
N HIS A 149 0.49 -9.67 0.76
CA HIS A 149 0.69 -9.65 -0.69
C HIS A 149 1.92 -10.43 -1.14
N LEU A 150 2.98 -10.49 -0.30
CA LEU A 150 4.10 -11.40 -0.54
C LEU A 150 3.62 -12.87 -0.49
N GLY A 151 2.75 -13.21 0.45
CA GLY A 151 2.10 -14.53 0.52
C GLY A 151 1.31 -14.86 -0.74
N ILE A 152 0.50 -13.90 -1.23
CA ILE A 152 -0.23 -14.05 -2.51
C ILE A 152 0.74 -14.31 -3.67
N TRP A 153 1.83 -13.55 -3.77
CA TRP A 153 2.80 -13.77 -4.83
C TRP A 153 3.44 -15.17 -4.74
N LEU A 154 3.89 -15.57 -3.56
CA LEU A 154 4.59 -16.84 -3.37
C LEU A 154 3.67 -18.06 -3.52
N VAL A 155 2.43 -17.97 -3.06
CA VAL A 155 1.48 -19.09 -3.04
C VAL A 155 0.59 -19.13 -4.27
N LEU A 156 0.14 -17.98 -4.78
CA LEU A 156 -0.78 -17.91 -5.94
C LEU A 156 -0.07 -17.54 -7.26
N GLY A 157 1.20 -17.18 -7.22
CA GLY A 157 2.01 -16.91 -8.41
C GLY A 157 1.70 -15.59 -9.13
N VAL A 158 0.88 -14.71 -8.55
CA VAL A 158 0.42 -13.46 -9.19
C VAL A 158 1.37 -12.30 -8.86
N SER A 159 2.51 -12.24 -9.56
CA SER A 159 3.60 -11.31 -9.24
C SER A 159 3.31 -9.84 -9.58
N SER A 160 2.83 -9.56 -10.79
CA SER A 160 2.41 -8.25 -11.28
C SER A 160 1.45 -7.57 -10.31
N PHE A 161 0.37 -8.28 -9.94
CA PHE A 161 -0.59 -7.81 -8.94
C PHE A 161 0.08 -7.47 -7.61
N ALA A 162 0.92 -8.37 -7.06
CA ALA A 162 1.58 -8.13 -5.78
C ALA A 162 2.48 -6.89 -5.79
N PHE A 163 3.27 -6.67 -6.85
CA PHE A 163 4.12 -5.48 -6.97
C PHE A 163 3.30 -4.19 -7.05
N VAL A 164 2.21 -4.19 -7.83
CA VAL A 164 1.31 -3.03 -7.90
C VAL A 164 0.67 -2.77 -6.52
N MET A 165 0.28 -3.82 -5.81
CA MET A 165 -0.29 -3.68 -4.47
C MET A 165 0.73 -3.20 -3.43
N PHE A 166 2.02 -3.55 -3.54
CA PHE A 166 3.06 -2.96 -2.70
C PHE A 166 3.16 -1.43 -2.89
N ALA A 167 3.13 -0.96 -4.13
CA ALA A 167 3.13 0.47 -4.42
C ALA A 167 1.83 1.14 -3.92
N ALA A 168 0.68 0.52 -4.17
CA ALA A 168 -0.62 0.99 -3.72
C ALA A 168 -0.70 1.13 -2.19
N LEU A 169 -0.13 0.17 -1.46
CA LEU A 169 -0.04 0.21 0.01
C LEU A 169 0.77 1.39 0.51
N LEU A 170 1.91 1.69 -0.12
CA LEU A 170 2.71 2.86 0.23
C LEU A 170 1.92 4.15 -0.01
N ILE A 171 1.22 4.25 -1.14
CA ILE A 171 0.35 5.40 -1.44
C ILE A 171 -0.72 5.54 -0.37
N LEU A 172 -1.43 4.46 -0.01
CA LEU A 172 -2.54 4.46 0.94
C LEU A 172 -2.09 4.85 2.36
N VAL A 173 -1.07 4.18 2.87
CA VAL A 173 -0.71 4.17 4.29
C VAL A 173 0.23 5.31 4.68
N VAL A 174 1.15 5.70 3.79
CA VAL A 174 2.14 6.74 4.11
C VAL A 174 1.45 8.12 4.16
N PRO A 175 1.64 8.90 5.24
CA PRO A 175 1.09 10.25 5.32
C PRO A 175 1.67 11.18 4.25
N ILE A 176 0.83 12.08 3.75
CA ILE A 176 1.28 13.17 2.87
C ILE A 176 2.24 14.05 3.69
N GLY A 177 3.40 14.38 3.12
CA GLY A 177 4.39 15.21 3.80
C GLY A 177 5.29 14.52 4.83
N TRP A 178 5.31 13.17 4.90
CA TRP A 178 6.17 12.43 5.86
C TRP A 178 7.67 12.81 5.82
N SER A 179 8.15 13.34 4.69
CA SER A 179 9.53 13.83 4.52
C SER A 179 9.81 15.21 5.14
N SER A 180 8.84 15.86 5.80
CA SER A 180 9.08 17.15 6.46
C SER A 180 9.81 16.97 7.80
N SER A 181 11.05 16.50 7.73
CA SER A 181 12.02 16.64 8.82
C SER A 181 12.31 18.13 8.99
N ARG A 182 11.78 18.67 10.10
CA ARG A 182 11.91 20.02 10.66
C ARG A 182 13.18 20.76 10.21
N PRO A 183 13.11 22.04 9.80
CA PRO A 183 14.31 22.84 9.65
C PRO A 183 15.08 22.77 10.97
N ARG A 184 16.30 22.22 10.93
CA ARG A 184 17.26 22.40 12.02
C ARG A 184 17.41 23.90 12.16
N THR A 185 16.79 24.48 13.18
CA THR A 185 17.15 25.78 13.72
C THR A 185 18.57 25.64 14.24
N THR A 186 19.56 25.68 13.34
CA THR A 186 20.92 26.04 13.71
C THR A 186 20.82 27.49 14.12
N HIS A 187 20.61 27.67 15.43
CA HIS A 187 20.65 28.93 16.14
C HIS A 187 21.74 29.82 15.53
N GLN A 188 21.33 31.02 15.12
CA GLN A 188 22.20 32.18 15.04
C GLN A 188 22.98 32.32 16.36
N ARG A 189 24.15 31.69 16.44
CA ARG A 189 25.24 32.10 17.33
C ARG A 189 26.30 32.75 16.46
N VAL A 190 25.96 33.91 15.87
CA VAL A 190 26.95 34.79 15.24
C VAL A 190 26.84 36.24 15.72
N HIS A 191 25.70 36.67 16.30
CA HIS A 191 25.52 38.09 16.67
C HIS A 191 25.67 38.46 18.15
N LYS A 192 26.25 37.60 19.02
CA LYS A 192 26.50 37.96 20.44
C LYS A 192 27.97 37.81 20.85
N ALA A 193 28.89 38.18 19.96
CA ALA A 193 30.31 38.29 20.29
C ALA A 193 30.94 39.64 19.89
N GLU A 194 30.16 40.59 19.35
CA GLU A 194 30.71 41.85 18.80
C GLU A 194 30.10 43.11 19.42
N GLU A 195 29.52 43.01 20.61
CA GLU A 195 29.16 44.18 21.44
C GLU A 195 29.76 44.03 22.85
N ILE A 196 31.05 44.33 22.96
CA ILE A 196 31.62 44.94 24.17
C ILE A 196 32.43 46.16 23.69
N PRO A 197 31.90 47.39 23.81
CA PRO A 197 32.69 48.59 23.67
C PRO A 197 33.29 49.03 25.02
N ALA A 198 34.55 49.45 24.94
CA ALA A 198 35.40 50.19 25.91
C ALA A 198 35.81 49.48 27.21
#